data_AF-A0A1S3HT68-F1
#
_entry.id   AF-A0A1S3HT68-F1
#
_cell.length_a   1.000
_cell.length_b   1.000
_cell.length_c   1.000
_cell.angle_alpha   90.00
_cell.angle_beta   90.00
_cell.angle_gamma   90.00
#
_symmetry.space_group_name_H-M   'P 1'
#
loop_
_entity.id
_entity.type
_entity.pdbx_description
1 polymer ?
#
loop_
_entity_poly.entity_id
_entity_poly.type
_entity_poly.pdbx_seq_one_letter_code
_entity_poly.pdbx_strand_id
1 'polypeptide(L)'
;MVHKHCAYGTCNSDSRHADRPHMAGVFFVPFPKPKTNVEKCKRWVHLCGRHVEQFNIDKVSKYTFLCSKHFVGGNGPTEENPDPISARACPEQVSKINRRQRKAPKQRTFQLRHTEKLAKNEQLEVAEALLDLGRNRPPTCQTPEIHKLSLEISNALPSQESEQEITLQYPSTCQTTEIQDFAIDTFNDPPYQESEQGNVRQYRSFGVQTDDLLCNCNKDVETTDASAQTVYTKYELQAKIETIALKNELVRARTVAPTKAFQDKTDAPLLTIDGIKDDKKTFFFFTGLEYLHFLALFTFLGPAVNNLTYWNGKSTNKLPSRRKTKPIDELFMTLVRLRRGYSFFSMSFFFKLSQTVIRSIFTTWIQLLYHHFNDLRPQMFADRSTLRPFLPKSFRSFQNVRCSVDCTEFYVQMPKDFARQGNLYSSYKHHHTFKCCIAVAPNGSGVFVSHLFEGSISDREIFKKCGILDYLNPGDMILVDRGFTVKDILQELHVDVNMPAFLNGRESLTPQEELLTKRLAKARIHVERYNGRVKNFKLISGTIPLSLAPLASQSVFVVCCLVNFQDQLAK
;
A
#
# COMPACT_ATOMS: atom_id res chain seq x y z
N MET A 1 54.63 18.79 -3.65
CA MET A 1 53.15 18.92 -3.72
C MET A 1 52.55 17.67 -3.07
N VAL A 2 51.61 17.79 -2.13
CA VAL A 2 50.97 16.61 -1.54
C VAL A 2 49.91 16.10 -2.51
N HIS A 3 50.13 14.92 -3.08
CA HIS A 3 49.18 14.28 -3.98
C HIS A 3 48.05 13.63 -3.17
N LYS A 4 46.81 13.88 -3.58
CA LYS A 4 45.61 13.42 -2.89
C LYS A 4 44.94 12.33 -3.71
N HIS A 5 44.80 11.14 -3.13
CA HIS A 5 44.07 10.01 -3.69
C HIS A 5 42.80 9.77 -2.88
N CYS A 6 41.69 9.44 -3.56
CA CYS A 6 40.41 9.18 -2.91
C CYS A 6 40.40 7.81 -2.21
N ALA A 7 40.11 7.78 -0.91
CA ALA A 7 40.04 6.55 -0.12
C ALA A 7 38.77 5.72 -0.38
N TYR A 8 37.85 6.18 -1.21
CA TYR A 8 36.61 5.46 -1.53
C TYR A 8 36.90 4.19 -2.36
N GLY A 9 36.19 3.09 -2.10
CA GLY A 9 36.54 1.76 -2.62
C GLY A 9 36.46 1.60 -4.14
N THR A 10 35.51 2.27 -4.78
CA THR A 10 35.28 2.20 -6.24
C THR A 10 35.79 3.42 -7.00
N CYS A 11 36.56 4.30 -6.35
CA CYS A 11 36.97 5.58 -6.92
C CYS A 11 38.45 5.66 -7.26
N ASN A 12 38.73 6.13 -8.48
CA ASN A 12 40.09 6.32 -8.98
C ASN A 12 40.50 7.81 -9.07
N SER A 13 39.79 8.71 -8.37
CA SER A 13 40.09 10.14 -8.41
C SER A 13 41.44 10.43 -7.72
N ASP A 14 42.34 11.08 -8.46
CA ASP A 14 43.71 11.37 -8.01
C ASP A 14 44.12 12.78 -8.46
N SER A 15 44.60 13.61 -7.53
CA SER A 15 44.96 14.99 -7.81
C SER A 15 46.16 15.14 -8.76
N ARG A 16 46.90 14.08 -9.05
CA ARG A 16 47.98 14.07 -10.06
C ARG A 16 47.47 14.16 -11.50
N HIS A 17 46.20 13.82 -11.72
CA HIS A 17 45.59 13.74 -13.04
C HIS A 17 44.41 14.71 -13.15
N ALA A 18 44.58 15.91 -12.61
CA ALA A 18 43.54 16.94 -12.52
C ALA A 18 43.04 17.43 -13.89
N ASP A 19 43.87 17.26 -14.93
CA ASP A 19 43.61 17.57 -16.33
C ASP A 19 42.62 16.61 -17.01
N ARG A 20 42.37 15.43 -16.42
CA ARG A 20 41.46 14.45 -17.02
C ARG A 20 40.01 14.94 -17.00
N PRO A 21 39.19 14.66 -18.04
CA PRO A 21 37.81 15.12 -18.12
C PRO A 21 36.94 14.74 -16.91
N HIS A 22 37.16 13.55 -16.33
CA HIS A 22 36.41 13.11 -15.16
C HIS A 22 36.83 13.80 -13.86
N MET A 23 37.91 14.57 -13.83
CA MET A 23 38.40 15.31 -12.67
C MET A 23 37.94 16.78 -12.66
N ALA A 24 37.25 17.23 -13.72
CA ALA A 24 36.70 18.59 -13.80
C ALA A 24 35.77 18.89 -12.60
N GLY A 25 36.08 19.95 -11.84
CA GLY A 25 35.29 20.39 -10.68
C GLY A 25 35.44 19.51 -9.43
N VAL A 26 36.32 18.51 -9.42
CA VAL A 26 36.52 17.62 -8.28
C VAL A 26 37.51 18.21 -7.28
N PHE A 27 37.11 18.30 -6.01
CA PHE A 27 38.00 18.67 -4.90
C PHE A 27 38.07 17.56 -3.86
N PHE A 28 39.07 17.60 -2.98
CA PHE A 28 39.34 16.56 -1.99
C PHE A 28 39.09 17.05 -0.57
N VAL A 29 38.23 16.34 0.15
CA VAL A 29 37.83 16.58 1.53
C VAL A 29 38.71 15.73 2.46
N PRO A 30 39.33 16.31 3.51
CA PRO A 30 40.10 15.55 4.50
C PRO A 30 39.22 14.57 5.28
N PHE A 31 39.72 13.36 5.49
CA PHE A 31 39.01 12.34 6.27
C PHE A 31 39.02 12.69 7.77
N PRO A 32 37.89 12.53 8.51
CA PRO A 32 37.82 12.72 9.96
C PRO A 32 38.86 11.88 10.71
N LYS A 33 39.56 12.47 11.68
CA LYS A 33 40.64 11.75 12.37
C LYS A 33 40.10 10.97 13.56
N PRO A 34 40.59 9.73 13.79
CA PRO A 34 40.20 8.95 14.96
C PRO A 34 40.41 9.74 16.26
N LYS A 35 41.55 10.42 16.40
CA LYS A 35 41.88 11.23 17.59
C LYS A 35 40.90 12.36 17.89
N THR A 36 40.20 12.89 16.88
CA THR A 36 39.33 14.08 17.02
C THR A 36 37.86 13.70 17.03
N ASN A 37 37.47 12.70 16.24
CA ASN A 37 36.09 12.21 16.19
C ASN A 37 36.09 10.74 15.72
N VAL A 38 36.33 9.83 16.68
CA VAL A 38 36.39 8.38 16.44
C VAL A 38 35.13 7.91 15.72
N GLU A 39 33.96 8.27 16.23
CA GLU A 39 32.68 7.75 15.72
C GLU A 39 32.39 8.19 14.28
N LYS A 40 32.68 9.45 13.92
CA LYS A 40 32.56 9.91 12.53
C LYS A 40 33.57 9.20 11.62
N CYS A 41 34.80 8.98 12.11
CA CYS A 41 35.82 8.24 11.39
C CYS A 41 35.39 6.78 11.10
N LYS A 42 34.85 6.06 12.10
CA LYS A 42 34.33 4.70 11.93
C LYS A 42 33.23 4.63 10.87
N ARG A 43 32.27 5.55 10.94
CA ARG A 43 31.17 5.63 9.97
C ARG A 43 31.67 5.85 8.55
N TRP A 44 32.60 6.78 8.36
CA TRP A 44 33.15 7.04 7.02
C TRP A 44 33.94 5.85 6.46
N VAL A 45 34.70 5.13 7.30
CA VAL A 45 35.43 3.92 6.88
C VAL A 45 34.45 2.88 6.37
N HIS A 46 33.35 2.65 7.10
CA HIS A 46 32.30 1.71 6.69
C HIS A 46 31.64 2.11 5.36
N LEU A 47 31.32 3.39 5.18
CA LEU A 47 30.64 3.91 3.99
C LEU A 47 31.52 3.88 2.74
N CYS A 48 32.85 3.91 2.88
CA CYS A 48 33.79 3.81 1.76
C CYS A 48 33.81 2.42 1.10
N GLY A 49 33.26 1.39 1.77
CA GLY A 49 33.03 0.06 1.21
C GLY A 49 34.25 -0.76 0.82
N ARG A 50 35.44 -0.39 1.32
CA ARG A 50 36.65 -1.23 1.20
C ARG A 50 36.61 -2.37 2.21
N HIS A 51 37.29 -3.49 1.91
CA HIS A 51 37.44 -4.59 2.88
C HIS A 51 38.21 -4.09 4.12
N VAL A 52 37.87 -4.60 5.31
CA VAL A 52 38.43 -4.12 6.60
C VAL A 52 39.96 -4.28 6.66
N GLU A 53 40.49 -5.29 5.99
CA GLU A 53 41.94 -5.49 5.86
C GLU A 53 42.61 -4.44 4.97
N GLN A 54 41.90 -3.89 3.98
CA GLN A 54 42.44 -2.92 3.03
C GLN A 54 42.39 -1.50 3.59
N PHE A 55 41.31 -1.12 4.26
CA PHE A 55 41.14 0.20 4.84
C PHE A 55 40.31 0.14 6.13
N ASN A 56 40.94 0.53 7.23
CA ASN A 56 40.36 0.56 8.56
C ASN A 56 40.78 1.84 9.29
N ILE A 57 40.29 2.02 10.52
CA ILE A 57 40.50 3.22 11.34
C ILE A 57 41.99 3.49 11.57
N ASP A 58 42.79 2.44 11.78
CA ASP A 58 44.23 2.57 12.09
C ASP A 58 45.03 3.04 10.86
N LYS A 59 44.50 2.79 9.66
CA LYS A 59 45.06 3.26 8.39
C LYS A 59 44.65 4.70 8.04
N VAL A 60 43.80 5.35 8.84
CA VAL A 60 43.40 6.75 8.62
C VAL A 60 44.50 7.70 9.10
N SER A 61 45.14 8.40 8.16
CA SER A 61 46.21 9.37 8.43
C SER A 61 45.81 10.78 8.02
N LYS A 62 46.70 11.77 8.24
CA LYS A 62 46.52 13.15 7.76
C LYS A 62 46.43 13.27 6.23
N TYR A 63 46.87 12.25 5.50
CA TYR A 63 46.84 12.20 4.04
C TYR A 63 45.67 11.40 3.46
N THR A 64 44.74 10.97 4.30
CA THR A 64 43.52 10.29 3.86
C THR A 64 42.47 11.33 3.43
N PHE A 65 41.97 11.22 2.20
CA PHE A 65 40.99 12.14 1.61
C PHE A 65 39.85 11.39 0.89
N LEU A 66 38.70 12.04 0.76
CA LEU A 66 37.62 11.63 -0.14
C LEU A 66 37.35 12.74 -1.16
N CYS A 67 37.10 12.38 -2.42
CA CYS A 67 36.75 13.37 -3.42
C CYS A 67 35.27 13.78 -3.33
N SER A 68 34.96 14.99 -3.78
CA SER A 68 33.65 15.63 -3.65
C SER A 68 32.50 14.85 -4.28
N LYS A 69 32.79 14.00 -5.29
CA LYS A 69 31.83 13.11 -5.96
C LYS A 69 31.08 12.16 -5.03
N HIS A 70 31.67 11.83 -3.88
CA HIS A 70 31.07 10.90 -2.92
C HIS A 70 30.18 11.60 -1.90
N PHE A 71 29.88 12.87 -2.11
CA PHE A 71 28.97 13.63 -1.26
C PHE A 71 27.79 14.14 -2.07
N VAL A 72 26.67 14.35 -1.37
CA VAL A 72 25.41 14.74 -1.99
C VAL A 72 25.61 16.03 -2.80
N GLY A 73 25.27 15.97 -4.10
CA GLY A 73 25.41 17.09 -5.02
C GLY A 73 26.85 17.54 -5.30
N GLY A 74 27.87 16.77 -4.90
CA GLY A 74 29.27 17.12 -5.17
C GLY A 74 29.86 18.20 -4.26
N ASN A 75 29.20 18.56 -3.14
CA ASN A 75 29.57 19.72 -2.32
C ASN A 75 30.39 19.39 -1.06
N GLY A 76 30.78 18.12 -0.87
CA GLY A 76 31.39 17.69 0.40
C GLY A 76 30.36 17.55 1.54
N PRO A 77 30.83 17.36 2.80
CA PRO A 77 29.96 17.28 3.97
C PRO A 77 29.19 18.58 4.21
N THR A 78 27.87 18.48 4.40
CA THR A 78 26.99 19.60 4.78
C THR A 78 26.33 19.31 6.13
N GLU A 79 25.69 20.30 6.76
CA GLU A 79 24.93 20.06 8.00
C GLU A 79 23.79 19.06 7.80
N GLU A 80 23.10 19.15 6.66
CA GLU A 80 21.99 18.26 6.29
C GLU A 80 22.46 16.87 5.85
N ASN A 81 23.64 16.78 5.21
CA ASN A 81 24.26 15.53 4.74
C ASN A 81 25.76 15.50 5.11
N PRO A 82 26.12 15.11 6.34
CA PRO A 82 27.49 15.23 6.85
C PRO A 82 28.41 14.07 6.48
N ASP A 83 27.89 13.00 5.88
CA ASP A 83 28.58 11.75 5.60
C ASP A 83 28.63 11.44 4.09
N PRO A 84 29.65 10.71 3.60
CA PRO A 84 29.73 10.31 2.20
C PRO A 84 28.64 9.29 1.85
N ILE A 85 28.20 9.32 0.59
CA ILE A 85 27.26 8.35 0.02
C ILE A 85 27.87 6.96 0.12
N SER A 86 27.11 5.98 0.61
CA SER A 86 27.59 4.60 0.78
C SER A 86 28.04 3.97 -0.54
N ALA A 87 29.20 3.30 -0.54
CA ALA A 87 29.72 2.57 -1.70
C ALA A 87 28.85 1.37 -2.11
N ARG A 88 27.93 0.95 -1.22
CA ARG A 88 26.93 -0.09 -1.50
C ARG A 88 25.63 0.48 -2.06
N ALA A 89 25.49 1.80 -2.19
CA ALA A 89 24.28 2.42 -2.71
C ALA A 89 24.16 2.16 -4.22
N CYS A 90 22.96 1.77 -4.70
CA CYS A 90 22.72 1.57 -6.12
C CYS A 90 22.53 2.91 -6.86
N PRO A 91 22.73 2.97 -8.19
CA PRO A 91 22.59 4.21 -8.97
C PRO A 91 21.25 4.94 -8.78
N GLU A 92 20.15 4.18 -8.58
CA GLU A 92 18.83 4.75 -8.30
C GLU A 92 18.76 5.44 -6.93
N GLN A 93 19.39 4.87 -5.89
CA GLN A 93 19.50 5.48 -4.57
C GLN A 93 20.34 6.76 -4.62
N VAL A 94 21.47 6.72 -5.33
CA VAL A 94 22.34 7.90 -5.53
C VAL A 94 21.59 9.01 -6.27
N SER A 95 20.79 8.66 -7.29
CA SER A 95 19.97 9.63 -8.03
C SER A 95 18.88 10.29 -7.18
N LYS A 96 18.31 9.56 -6.21
CA LYS A 96 17.30 10.08 -5.27
C LYS A 96 17.92 11.03 -4.24
N ILE A 97 19.09 10.67 -3.72
CA ILE A 97 19.84 11.47 -2.73
C ILE A 97 20.32 12.79 -3.36
N ASN A 98 20.77 12.76 -4.62
CA ASN A 98 21.28 13.95 -5.32
C ASN A 98 20.19 14.92 -5.82
N ARG A 99 18.89 14.58 -5.71
CA ARG A 99 17.81 15.52 -6.03
C ARG A 99 17.74 16.59 -4.93
N ARG A 100 17.98 17.85 -5.28
CA ARG A 100 17.76 18.99 -4.37
C ARG A 100 16.34 18.90 -3.80
N GLN A 101 16.22 18.69 -2.48
CA GLN A 101 14.97 18.98 -1.79
C GLN A 101 14.74 20.49 -1.91
N ARG A 102 13.71 20.89 -2.68
CA ARG A 102 13.22 22.27 -2.62
C ARG A 102 12.71 22.48 -1.20
N LYS A 103 13.26 23.46 -0.49
CA LYS A 103 12.67 23.92 0.77
C LYS A 103 11.21 24.28 0.50
N ALA A 104 10.32 23.84 1.38
CA ALA A 104 8.90 24.17 1.29
C ALA A 104 8.74 25.70 1.18
N PRO A 105 7.75 26.20 0.43
CA PRO A 105 7.49 27.63 0.34
C PRO A 105 7.32 28.16 1.77
N LYS A 106 8.04 29.25 2.13
CA LYS A 106 7.74 29.95 3.38
C LYS A 106 6.26 30.32 3.35
N GLN A 107 5.53 30.00 4.43
CA GLN A 107 4.14 30.38 4.58
C GLN A 107 4.00 31.86 4.25
N ARG A 108 3.11 32.17 3.31
CA ARG A 108 2.73 33.53 2.97
C ARG A 108 2.00 34.07 4.19
N THR A 109 2.64 34.91 4.99
CA THR A 109 1.96 35.68 6.02
C THR A 109 1.00 36.62 5.30
N PHE A 110 -0.29 36.27 5.37
CA PHE A 110 -1.35 37.17 4.97
C PHE A 110 -1.37 38.30 6.00
N GLN A 111 -0.84 39.47 5.64
CA GLN A 111 -1.04 40.67 6.44
C GLN A 111 -2.53 41.03 6.37
N LEU A 112 -3.30 40.62 7.38
CA LEU A 112 -4.58 41.23 7.70
C LEU A 112 -4.29 42.68 8.12
N ARG A 113 -4.56 43.62 7.21
CA ARG A 113 -4.63 45.04 7.56
C ARG A 113 -6.00 45.29 8.21
N HIS A 114 -5.95 45.85 9.42
CA HIS A 114 -6.97 46.65 10.09
C HIS A 114 -8.38 46.07 10.25
N THR A 115 -8.59 45.33 11.35
CA THR A 115 -9.87 45.31 12.11
C THR A 115 -9.65 45.09 13.61
N GLU A 116 -8.65 45.73 14.22
CA GLU A 116 -8.42 45.67 15.69
C GLU A 116 -9.01 46.85 16.49
N LYS A 117 -9.82 47.72 15.87
CA LYS A 117 -10.38 48.91 16.56
C LYS A 117 -11.88 48.87 16.87
N LEU A 118 -12.62 47.82 16.48
CA LEU A 118 -14.06 47.73 16.76
C LEU A 118 -14.41 46.77 17.91
N ALA A 119 -13.57 45.79 18.24
CA ALA A 119 -13.87 44.80 19.29
C ALA A 119 -13.57 45.26 20.73
N LYS A 120 -12.94 46.43 20.93
CA LYS A 120 -12.63 46.96 22.27
C LYS A 120 -13.70 47.89 22.85
N ASN A 121 -14.64 48.39 22.04
CA ASN A 121 -15.69 49.28 22.54
C ASN A 121 -16.95 48.52 23.01
N GLU A 122 -17.29 47.38 22.43
CA GLU A 122 -18.47 46.60 22.87
C GLU A 122 -18.26 45.89 24.23
N GLN A 123 -17.01 45.59 24.61
CA GLN A 123 -16.73 44.96 25.91
C GLN A 123 -16.75 45.95 27.10
N LEU A 124 -16.68 47.27 26.85
CA LEU A 124 -16.83 48.27 27.91
C LEU A 124 -18.30 48.62 28.18
N GLU A 125 -19.16 48.69 27.16
CA GLU A 125 -20.60 48.97 27.35
C GLU A 125 -21.35 47.83 28.05
N VAL A 126 -20.96 46.57 27.82
CA VAL A 126 -21.57 45.40 28.48
C VAL A 126 -21.15 45.28 29.95
N ALA A 127 -19.94 45.72 30.30
CA ALA A 127 -19.45 45.73 31.67
C ALA A 127 -20.09 46.83 32.53
N GLU A 128 -20.43 47.97 31.92
CA GLU A 128 -21.12 49.09 32.59
C GLU A 128 -22.60 48.75 32.88
N ALA A 129 -23.27 48.01 32.00
CA ALA A 129 -24.65 47.54 32.21
C ALA A 129 -24.79 46.48 33.33
N LEU A 130 -23.73 45.74 33.66
CA LEU A 130 -23.74 44.70 34.70
C LEU A 130 -23.49 45.24 36.11
N LEU A 131 -23.05 46.50 36.25
CA LEU A 131 -22.78 47.12 37.55
C LEU A 131 -23.99 47.89 38.14
N ASP A 132 -25.04 48.13 37.34
CA ASP A 132 -26.22 48.91 37.75
C ASP A 132 -27.39 48.08 38.31
N LEU A 133 -27.29 46.74 38.32
CA LEU A 133 -28.30 45.85 38.90
C LEU A 133 -28.04 45.50 40.38
N GLY A 134 -27.06 46.15 41.02
CA GLY A 134 -26.57 45.82 42.37
C GLY A 134 -27.17 46.60 43.54
N ARG A 135 -28.13 47.50 43.35
CA ARG A 135 -28.73 48.27 44.46
C ARG A 135 -30.24 48.04 44.54
N ASN A 136 -30.66 47.05 45.33
CA ASN A 136 -31.76 47.12 46.30
C ASN A 136 -31.99 45.73 46.96
N ARG A 137 -32.04 45.69 48.29
CA ARG A 137 -32.47 44.58 49.17
C ARG A 137 -33.57 45.12 50.10
N PRO A 138 -34.30 44.31 50.90
CA PRO A 138 -34.82 42.94 50.79
C PRO A 138 -36.37 42.95 51.12
N PRO A 139 -37.11 41.95 51.70
CA PRO A 139 -36.76 41.04 52.83
C PRO A 139 -37.25 39.55 52.78
N THR A 140 -36.57 38.72 53.60
CA THR A 140 -37.06 37.55 54.42
C THR A 140 -37.59 36.27 53.71
N CYS A 141 -37.47 35.03 54.22
CA CYS A 141 -36.92 34.41 55.43
C CYS A 141 -36.83 32.87 55.25
N GLN A 142 -35.89 32.23 55.96
CA GLN A 142 -35.96 30.90 56.61
C GLN A 142 -35.90 29.56 55.81
N THR A 143 -34.81 28.83 56.07
CA THR A 143 -34.60 27.36 56.11
C THR A 143 -35.47 26.68 57.19
N PRO A 144 -35.73 25.33 57.27
CA PRO A 144 -34.71 24.26 57.21
C PRO A 144 -35.12 22.82 56.75
N GLU A 145 -34.13 21.92 56.86
CA GLU A 145 -34.01 20.44 56.75
C GLU A 145 -35.23 19.51 56.98
N ILE A 146 -35.21 18.29 56.39
CA ILE A 146 -35.21 16.97 57.09
C ILE A 146 -35.40 15.73 56.14
N HIS A 147 -34.55 14.74 56.40
CA HIS A 147 -34.56 13.27 56.21
C HIS A 147 -35.81 12.45 55.77
N LYS A 148 -35.51 11.36 55.01
CA LYS A 148 -36.04 9.96 55.04
C LYS A 148 -37.53 9.69 54.75
N LEU A 149 -37.82 8.87 53.73
CA LEU A 149 -38.34 7.49 53.88
C LEU A 149 -38.65 6.83 52.51
N SER A 150 -38.51 5.52 52.52
CA SER A 150 -38.72 4.56 51.43
C SER A 150 -40.00 3.76 51.71
N LEU A 151 -40.56 3.17 50.64
CA LEU A 151 -41.53 2.07 50.55
C LEU A 151 -43.03 2.41 50.61
N GLU A 152 -43.73 1.97 49.54
CA GLU A 152 -44.90 1.07 49.48
C GLU A 152 -45.48 1.18 48.04
N ILE A 153 -46.01 0.19 47.29
CA ILE A 153 -46.32 -1.24 47.43
C ILE A 153 -46.47 -1.82 46.00
N SER A 154 -46.34 -3.14 45.93
CA SER A 154 -46.21 -4.10 44.83
C SER A 154 -47.44 -4.42 43.93
N ASN A 155 -47.15 -5.26 42.92
CA ASN A 155 -48.00 -6.28 42.21
C ASN A 155 -48.80 -5.80 40.97
N ALA A 156 -48.90 -6.51 39.84
CA ALA A 156 -48.76 -7.95 39.54
C ALA A 156 -48.43 -8.25 38.04
N LEU A 157 -47.81 -9.41 37.79
CA LEU A 157 -47.80 -10.17 36.51
C LEU A 157 -49.09 -11.01 36.37
N PRO A 158 -49.49 -11.44 35.15
CA PRO A 158 -49.26 -12.83 34.69
C PRO A 158 -48.82 -12.91 33.20
N SER A 159 -47.87 -13.76 32.76
CA SER A 159 -47.87 -15.23 32.55
C SER A 159 -48.50 -15.72 31.23
N GLN A 160 -47.63 -16.38 30.44
CA GLN A 160 -47.84 -17.52 29.52
C GLN A 160 -48.19 -17.35 28.01
N GLU A 161 -47.16 -17.68 27.21
CA GLU A 161 -47.08 -18.66 26.11
C GLU A 161 -48.28 -18.93 25.20
N SER A 162 -48.07 -18.74 23.89
CA SER A 162 -48.27 -19.78 22.87
C SER A 162 -47.64 -19.38 21.53
N GLU A 163 -47.02 -20.35 20.87
CA GLU A 163 -46.49 -20.30 19.52
C GLU A 163 -47.61 -20.17 18.49
N GLN A 164 -47.41 -19.36 17.43
CA GLN A 164 -47.97 -19.63 16.10
C GLN A 164 -47.30 -18.75 15.02
N GLU A 165 -46.91 -19.41 13.92
CA GLU A 165 -46.40 -18.84 12.68
C GLU A 165 -47.33 -17.76 12.11
N ILE A 166 -46.77 -16.60 11.72
CA ILE A 166 -47.46 -15.70 10.78
C ILE A 166 -46.48 -15.23 9.70
N THR A 167 -46.93 -15.49 8.48
CA THR A 167 -46.35 -15.26 7.17
C THR A 167 -46.02 -13.80 6.87
N LEU A 168 -44.90 -13.61 6.17
CA LEU A 168 -44.42 -12.37 5.56
C LEU A 168 -45.46 -11.72 4.62
N GLN A 169 -45.73 -10.44 4.84
CA GLN A 169 -46.18 -9.51 3.81
C GLN A 169 -45.43 -8.19 3.93
N TYR A 170 -44.63 -7.86 2.91
CA TYR A 170 -43.99 -6.56 2.74
C TYR A 170 -44.98 -5.56 2.12
N PRO A 171 -45.08 -4.33 2.62
CA PRO A 171 -45.59 -3.21 1.84
C PRO A 171 -44.43 -2.59 1.05
N SER A 172 -44.51 -2.74 -0.26
CA SER A 172 -43.74 -1.98 -1.25
C SER A 172 -44.28 -0.56 -1.38
N THR A 173 -43.49 0.43 -0.98
CA THR A 173 -43.53 1.78 -1.59
C THR A 173 -42.17 2.45 -1.44
N CYS A 174 -41.49 2.57 -2.58
CA CYS A 174 -40.25 3.30 -2.77
C CYS A 174 -40.61 4.78 -2.99
N GLN A 175 -40.18 5.67 -2.09
CA GLN A 175 -40.14 7.11 -2.37
C GLN A 175 -38.70 7.49 -2.66
N THR A 176 -38.46 7.82 -3.93
CA THR A 176 -37.23 8.41 -4.46
C THR A 176 -37.07 9.82 -3.89
N THR A 177 -36.04 10.03 -3.07
CA THR A 177 -35.49 11.37 -2.82
C THR A 177 -34.19 11.51 -3.61
N GLU A 178 -34.21 12.50 -4.50
CA GLU A 178 -33.17 12.92 -5.43
C GLU A 178 -31.83 13.17 -4.71
N ILE A 179 -30.76 12.53 -5.19
CA ILE A 179 -29.39 12.88 -4.82
C ILE A 179 -28.80 13.63 -6.01
N GLN A 180 -28.35 14.85 -5.72
CA GLN A 180 -27.72 15.78 -6.65
C GLN A 180 -26.50 15.15 -7.35
N ASP A 181 -26.50 15.29 -8.67
CA ASP A 181 -25.45 14.90 -9.60
C ASP A 181 -24.09 15.51 -9.23
N PHE A 182 -23.11 14.66 -8.89
CA PHE A 182 -21.70 15.03 -9.03
C PHE A 182 -21.25 14.66 -10.44
N ALA A 183 -21.06 15.70 -11.26
CA ALA A 183 -20.54 15.62 -12.62
C ALA A 183 -19.26 14.79 -12.68
N ILE A 184 -19.31 13.72 -13.49
CA ILE A 184 -18.14 12.96 -13.92
C ILE A 184 -17.52 13.75 -15.06
N ASP A 185 -16.49 14.53 -14.78
CA ASP A 185 -15.67 15.12 -15.84
C ASP A 185 -14.93 14.01 -16.59
N THR A 186 -15.47 13.67 -17.76
CA THR A 186 -14.85 12.80 -18.75
C THR A 186 -13.61 13.48 -19.33
N PHE A 187 -12.42 13.07 -18.89
CA PHE A 187 -11.18 13.41 -19.57
C PHE A 187 -10.88 12.37 -20.66
N ASN A 188 -11.22 12.74 -21.90
CA ASN A 188 -10.72 12.11 -23.11
C ASN A 188 -9.34 12.70 -23.43
N ASP A 189 -8.27 11.91 -23.27
CA ASP A 189 -7.00 12.20 -23.94
C ASP A 189 -6.97 11.47 -25.30
N PRO A 190 -6.58 12.14 -26.40
CA PRO A 190 -6.47 11.52 -27.72
C PRO A 190 -5.25 10.57 -27.79
N PRO A 191 -5.26 9.60 -28.73
CA PRO A 191 -4.18 8.63 -28.87
C PRO A 191 -2.89 9.30 -29.35
N TYR A 192 -1.79 8.97 -28.68
CA TYR A 192 -0.43 9.32 -29.03
C TYR A 192 -0.07 8.70 -30.41
N GLN A 193 0.19 9.55 -31.41
CA GLN A 193 0.73 9.16 -32.71
C GLN A 193 2.27 9.12 -32.61
N GLU A 194 2.87 7.95 -32.80
CA GLU A 194 4.29 7.83 -33.10
C GLU A 194 4.52 8.11 -34.59
N SER A 195 5.33 9.13 -34.87
CA SER A 195 5.85 9.41 -36.20
C SER A 195 7.10 8.55 -36.45
N GLU A 196 6.93 7.41 -37.10
CA GLU A 196 8.04 6.70 -37.77
C GLU A 196 8.13 7.18 -39.23
N GLN A 197 9.15 7.96 -39.55
CA GLN A 197 9.54 8.21 -40.93
C GLN A 197 10.59 7.17 -41.38
N GLY A 198 10.09 6.18 -42.11
CA GLY A 198 10.65 5.50 -43.29
C GLY A 198 12.16 5.30 -43.49
N ASN A 199 12.52 4.03 -43.77
CA ASN A 199 12.98 3.68 -45.12
C ASN A 199 12.86 2.17 -45.38
N VAL A 200 11.87 1.79 -46.19
CA VAL A 200 11.71 0.44 -46.76
C VAL A 200 12.26 0.47 -48.18
N ARG A 201 13.30 -0.33 -48.46
CA ARG A 201 13.65 -0.74 -49.83
C ARG A 201 13.06 -2.12 -50.09
N GLN A 202 12.13 -2.16 -51.04
CA GLN A 202 11.58 -3.37 -51.66
C GLN A 202 12.70 -4.20 -52.29
N TYR A 203 12.70 -5.52 -52.05
CA TYR A 203 13.29 -6.49 -52.96
C TYR A 203 12.19 -7.41 -53.50
N ARG A 204 12.05 -7.36 -54.83
CA ARG A 204 11.19 -8.24 -55.64
C ARG A 204 11.72 -9.67 -55.60
N SER A 205 10.82 -10.61 -55.41
CA SER A 205 11.03 -12.04 -55.65
C SER A 205 11.16 -12.31 -57.15
N PHE A 206 12.25 -12.96 -57.55
CA PHE A 206 12.30 -13.77 -58.77
C PHE A 206 12.61 -15.20 -58.35
N GLY A 207 11.68 -16.11 -58.63
CA GLY A 207 11.91 -17.54 -58.53
C GLY A 207 12.75 -18.03 -59.71
N VAL A 208 13.56 -19.05 -59.49
CA VAL A 208 14.09 -19.90 -60.56
C VAL A 208 14.05 -21.34 -60.08
N GLN A 209 13.55 -22.19 -60.98
CA GLN A 209 13.35 -23.63 -60.86
C GLN A 209 14.67 -24.39 -60.73
N THR A 210 14.55 -25.56 -60.12
CA THR A 210 15.49 -26.67 -60.14
C THR A 210 15.73 -27.19 -61.56
N ASP A 211 16.96 -27.61 -61.87
CA ASP A 211 17.21 -28.82 -62.67
C ASP A 211 18.66 -29.31 -62.51
N ASP A 212 18.77 -30.64 -62.48
CA ASP A 212 19.97 -31.46 -62.35
C ASP A 212 20.96 -31.30 -63.51
N LEU A 213 22.26 -31.25 -63.22
CA LEU A 213 23.31 -31.72 -64.15
C LEU A 213 24.52 -32.25 -63.38
N LEU A 214 24.67 -33.58 -63.40
CA LEU A 214 25.93 -34.29 -63.18
C LEU A 214 26.93 -33.93 -64.28
N CYS A 215 28.17 -33.56 -63.92
CA CYS A 215 29.30 -33.77 -64.80
C CYS A 215 30.57 -34.11 -64.00
N ASN A 216 31.23 -35.15 -64.48
CA ASN A 216 32.35 -35.87 -63.90
C ASN A 216 33.60 -35.53 -64.72
N CYS A 217 34.63 -34.91 -64.13
CA CYS A 217 35.94 -34.76 -64.77
C CYS A 217 37.05 -34.84 -63.70
N ASN A 218 37.71 -36.00 -63.63
CA ASN A 218 39.07 -36.12 -63.09
C ASN A 218 40.07 -35.56 -64.11
N LYS A 219 41.00 -34.70 -63.67
CA LYS A 219 42.46 -34.86 -63.78
C LYS A 219 43.20 -33.52 -63.71
N ASP A 220 44.22 -33.54 -62.85
CA ASP A 220 45.49 -32.83 -62.91
C ASP A 220 45.47 -31.29 -62.89
N VAL A 221 45.86 -30.72 -61.75
CA VAL A 221 47.15 -30.02 -61.59
C VAL A 221 47.34 -29.71 -60.10
N GLU A 222 48.36 -30.33 -59.53
CA GLU A 222 48.99 -29.87 -58.30
C GLU A 222 49.59 -28.48 -58.54
N THR A 223 48.94 -27.45 -57.99
CA THR A 223 49.62 -26.26 -57.53
C THR A 223 49.23 -26.02 -56.09
N THR A 224 50.07 -26.52 -55.19
CA THR A 224 50.02 -26.19 -53.77
C THR A 224 50.37 -24.73 -53.61
N ASP A 225 49.34 -23.89 -53.54
CA ASP A 225 49.50 -22.48 -53.18
C ASP A 225 49.77 -22.40 -51.67
N ALA A 226 51.04 -22.58 -51.30
CA ALA A 226 51.52 -22.61 -49.92
C ALA A 226 51.53 -21.23 -49.24
N SER A 227 50.84 -20.24 -49.83
CA SER A 227 50.81 -18.85 -49.34
C SER A 227 49.51 -18.48 -48.60
N ALA A 228 48.53 -19.39 -48.49
CA ALA A 228 47.26 -19.13 -47.80
C ALA A 228 46.95 -20.06 -46.59
N GLN A 229 47.82 -21.02 -46.25
CA GLN A 229 47.60 -21.91 -45.11
C GLN A 229 48.18 -21.32 -43.82
N THR A 230 47.28 -20.85 -42.94
CA THR A 230 47.64 -20.53 -41.56
C THR A 230 47.95 -21.83 -40.82
N VAL A 231 49.22 -22.02 -40.42
CA VAL A 231 49.64 -23.18 -39.62
C VAL A 231 49.10 -23.01 -38.20
N TYR A 232 48.16 -23.87 -37.82
CA TYR A 232 47.65 -23.94 -36.44
C TYR A 232 48.38 -25.03 -35.67
N THR A 233 48.76 -24.74 -34.44
CA THR A 233 49.24 -25.80 -33.54
C THR A 233 48.11 -26.80 -33.27
N LYS A 234 48.45 -28.07 -32.95
CA LYS A 234 47.46 -29.13 -32.65
C LYS A 234 46.41 -28.68 -31.63
N TYR A 235 46.83 -27.92 -30.63
CA TYR A 235 45.96 -27.37 -29.58
C TYR A 235 45.05 -26.24 -30.09
N GLU A 236 45.56 -25.35 -30.94
CA GLU A 236 44.72 -24.30 -31.56
C GLU A 236 43.70 -24.88 -32.54
N LEU A 237 44.09 -25.89 -33.30
CA LEU A 237 43.18 -26.59 -34.20
C LEU A 237 42.07 -27.27 -33.39
N GLN A 238 42.43 -27.93 -32.29
CA GLN A 238 41.46 -28.58 -31.40
C GLN A 238 40.50 -27.58 -30.74
N ALA A 239 41.01 -26.46 -30.23
CA ALA A 239 40.18 -25.39 -29.66
C ALA A 239 39.24 -24.76 -30.71
N LYS A 240 39.70 -24.61 -31.97
CA LYS A 240 38.86 -24.12 -33.07
C LYS A 240 37.79 -25.13 -33.46
N ILE A 241 38.11 -26.42 -33.49
CA ILE A 241 37.13 -27.49 -33.74
C ILE A 241 36.07 -27.51 -32.65
N GLU A 242 36.46 -27.43 -31.37
CA GLU A 242 35.52 -27.34 -30.24
C GLU A 242 34.66 -26.08 -30.31
N THR A 243 35.25 -24.93 -30.66
CA THR A 243 34.52 -23.66 -30.81
C THR A 243 33.51 -23.72 -31.96
N ILE A 244 33.86 -24.37 -33.08
CA ILE A 244 32.97 -24.59 -34.22
C ILE A 244 31.88 -25.60 -33.85
N ALA A 245 32.21 -26.68 -33.12
CA ALA A 245 31.25 -27.65 -32.63
C ALA A 245 30.22 -27.01 -31.67
N LEU A 246 30.69 -26.21 -30.71
CA LEU A 246 29.84 -25.44 -29.79
C LEU A 246 29.00 -24.39 -30.52
N LYS A 247 29.56 -23.69 -31.51
CA LYS A 247 28.79 -22.78 -32.36
C LYS A 247 27.72 -23.53 -33.14
N ASN A 248 28.03 -24.70 -33.67
CA ASN A 248 27.07 -25.53 -34.40
C ASN A 248 26.00 -26.11 -33.47
N GLU A 249 26.33 -26.49 -32.24
CA GLU A 249 25.36 -26.86 -31.22
C GLU A 249 24.47 -25.67 -30.83
N LEU A 250 25.02 -24.47 -30.67
CA LEU A 250 24.25 -23.25 -30.41
C LEU A 250 23.35 -22.88 -31.59
N VAL A 251 23.84 -23.03 -32.81
CA VAL A 251 23.04 -22.80 -34.02
C VAL A 251 21.96 -23.87 -34.12
N ARG A 252 22.25 -25.15 -33.86
CA ARG A 252 21.25 -26.23 -33.76
C ARG A 252 20.24 -25.97 -32.64
N ALA A 253 20.67 -25.45 -31.49
CA ALA A 253 19.78 -25.05 -30.40
C ALA A 253 18.97 -23.78 -30.72
N ARG A 254 19.40 -22.97 -31.69
CA ARG A 254 18.67 -21.79 -32.20
C ARG A 254 17.81 -22.08 -33.44
N THR A 255 18.17 -23.06 -34.26
CA THR A 255 17.41 -23.55 -35.43
C THR A 255 16.43 -24.64 -35.07
N VAL A 256 16.63 -25.31 -33.93
CA VAL A 256 15.53 -25.62 -33.00
C VAL A 256 15.07 -24.31 -32.37
N ALA A 257 14.58 -23.40 -33.23
CA ALA A 257 13.44 -22.60 -32.83
C ALA A 257 12.43 -23.59 -32.23
N PRO A 258 11.65 -23.23 -31.19
CA PRO A 258 10.58 -24.11 -30.75
C PRO A 258 9.79 -24.45 -32.00
N THR A 259 9.93 -25.70 -32.46
CA THR A 259 9.12 -26.26 -33.51
C THR A 259 7.70 -25.93 -33.09
N LYS A 260 6.83 -25.62 -34.04
CA LYS A 260 5.39 -25.35 -33.82
C LYS A 260 4.63 -26.57 -33.25
N ALA A 261 5.23 -27.26 -32.28
CA ALA A 261 4.82 -28.43 -31.53
C ALA A 261 4.76 -28.14 -30.00
N PHE A 262 4.85 -26.87 -29.59
CA PHE A 262 4.38 -26.40 -28.27
C PHE A 262 3.12 -25.52 -28.38
N GLN A 263 2.37 -25.73 -29.47
CA GLN A 263 0.98 -25.30 -29.60
C GLN A 263 0.07 -26.53 -29.65
N ASP A 264 0.30 -27.48 -28.74
CA ASP A 264 -0.85 -28.22 -28.23
C ASP A 264 -1.52 -27.29 -27.20
N LYS A 265 -2.28 -26.31 -27.73
CA LYS A 265 -3.13 -25.46 -26.91
C LYS A 265 -4.22 -26.38 -26.38
N THR A 266 -4.02 -26.89 -25.18
CA THR A 266 -5.19 -27.01 -24.32
C THR A 266 -5.71 -25.57 -24.17
N ASP A 267 -6.86 -25.27 -24.80
CA ASP A 267 -7.61 -24.03 -24.58
C ASP A 267 -8.12 -23.93 -23.12
N ALA A 268 -7.82 -24.94 -22.31
CA ALA A 268 -8.10 -25.00 -20.89
C ALA A 268 -7.31 -23.94 -20.09
N PRO A 269 -7.96 -23.30 -19.10
CA PRO A 269 -7.27 -22.49 -18.10
C PRO A 269 -6.17 -23.27 -17.38
N LEU A 270 -5.03 -22.61 -17.12
CA LEU A 270 -3.92 -23.17 -16.33
C LEU A 270 -4.20 -23.16 -14.83
N LEU A 271 -5.12 -22.30 -14.38
CA LEU A 271 -5.53 -22.19 -12.99
C LEU A 271 -7.06 -22.30 -12.92
N THR A 272 -7.54 -23.40 -12.36
CA THR A 272 -8.98 -23.69 -12.19
C THR A 272 -9.26 -24.04 -10.74
N ILE A 273 -10.51 -23.86 -10.30
CA ILE A 273 -10.94 -24.27 -8.96
C ILE A 273 -10.74 -25.77 -8.79
N ASP A 274 -11.22 -26.58 -9.73
CA ASP A 274 -11.10 -28.04 -9.67
C ASP A 274 -9.65 -28.52 -9.63
N GLY A 275 -8.72 -27.79 -10.25
CA GLY A 275 -7.30 -28.13 -10.24
C GLY A 275 -6.60 -27.90 -8.90
N ILE A 276 -7.16 -27.10 -7.99
CA ILE A 276 -6.49 -26.73 -6.72
C ILE A 276 -7.37 -26.82 -5.46
N LYS A 277 -8.66 -27.15 -5.57
CA LYS A 277 -9.60 -27.15 -4.43
C LYS A 277 -9.20 -28.10 -3.28
N ASP A 278 -8.56 -29.22 -3.61
CA ASP A 278 -8.18 -30.24 -2.63
C ASP A 278 -6.84 -29.93 -1.94
N ASP A 279 -6.03 -29.04 -2.50
CA ASP A 279 -4.81 -28.54 -1.85
C ASP A 279 -5.09 -27.24 -1.10
N LYS A 280 -5.37 -27.38 0.20
CA LYS A 280 -5.62 -26.27 1.13
C LYS A 280 -4.54 -25.19 1.08
N LYS A 281 -3.25 -25.56 0.96
CA LYS A 281 -2.15 -24.57 0.94
C LYS A 281 -2.15 -23.80 -0.36
N THR A 282 -2.31 -24.49 -1.49
CA THR A 282 -2.33 -23.86 -2.81
C THR A 282 -3.57 -22.99 -3.01
N PHE A 283 -4.75 -23.48 -2.62
CA PHE A 283 -5.99 -22.70 -2.68
C PHE A 283 -5.90 -21.41 -1.85
N PHE A 284 -5.41 -21.52 -0.61
CA PHE A 284 -5.19 -20.37 0.27
C PHE A 284 -4.11 -19.41 -0.25
N PHE A 285 -3.04 -19.93 -0.84
CA PHE A 285 -2.00 -19.11 -1.45
C PHE A 285 -2.57 -18.21 -2.54
N PHE A 286 -3.42 -18.77 -3.40
CA PHE A 286 -4.02 -18.08 -4.53
C PHE A 286 -5.18 -17.16 -4.15
N THR A 287 -6.06 -17.56 -3.24
CA THR A 287 -7.31 -16.80 -2.95
C THR A 287 -7.27 -16.04 -1.62
N GLY A 288 -6.43 -16.46 -0.68
CA GLY A 288 -6.45 -15.98 0.70
C GLY A 288 -7.57 -16.59 1.54
N LEU A 289 -8.31 -17.57 1.02
CA LEU A 289 -9.36 -18.32 1.70
C LEU A 289 -9.07 -19.81 1.58
N GLU A 290 -9.60 -20.61 2.50
CA GLU A 290 -9.65 -22.06 2.28
C GLU A 290 -10.83 -22.39 1.37
N TYR A 291 -10.84 -23.56 0.74
CA TYR A 291 -11.89 -23.91 -0.20
C TYR A 291 -13.30 -23.86 0.43
N LEU A 292 -13.44 -24.30 1.68
CA LEU A 292 -14.71 -24.20 2.42
C LEU A 292 -15.12 -22.76 2.70
N HIS A 293 -14.18 -21.89 3.08
CA HIS A 293 -14.45 -20.46 3.27
C HIS A 293 -14.85 -19.78 1.94
N PHE A 294 -14.24 -20.19 0.83
CA PHE A 294 -14.60 -19.73 -0.51
C PHE A 294 -16.01 -20.17 -0.91
N LEU A 295 -16.38 -21.42 -0.65
CA LEU A 295 -17.75 -21.91 -0.89
C LEU A 295 -18.76 -21.19 0.00
N ALA A 296 -18.44 -20.99 1.28
CA ALA A 296 -19.29 -20.24 2.20
C ALA A 296 -19.53 -18.81 1.70
N LEU A 297 -18.48 -18.13 1.21
CA LEU A 297 -18.61 -16.82 0.57
C LEU A 297 -19.49 -16.89 -0.68
N PHE A 298 -19.28 -17.85 -1.58
CA PHE A 298 -20.06 -17.95 -2.81
C PHE A 298 -21.55 -18.21 -2.53
N THR A 299 -21.84 -19.12 -1.60
CA THR A 299 -23.21 -19.39 -1.12
C THR A 299 -23.83 -18.17 -0.46
N PHE A 300 -23.05 -17.43 0.35
CA PHE A 300 -23.49 -16.20 1.02
C PHE A 300 -23.92 -15.11 0.03
N LEU A 301 -23.28 -15.00 -1.15
CA LEU A 301 -23.67 -14.04 -2.19
C LEU A 301 -24.99 -14.39 -2.90
N GLY A 302 -25.49 -15.62 -2.71
CA GLY A 302 -26.80 -16.04 -3.16
C GLY A 302 -27.03 -15.92 -4.67
N PRO A 303 -28.30 -15.79 -5.12
CA PRO A 303 -28.65 -15.81 -6.54
C PRO A 303 -28.22 -14.55 -7.30
N ALA A 304 -27.85 -13.46 -6.61
CA ALA A 304 -27.43 -12.21 -7.23
C ALA A 304 -26.22 -12.38 -8.17
N VAL A 305 -25.36 -13.37 -7.89
CA VAL A 305 -24.20 -13.70 -8.73
C VAL A 305 -24.60 -14.07 -10.16
N ASN A 306 -25.84 -14.51 -10.41
CA ASN A 306 -26.31 -14.93 -11.73
C ASN A 306 -26.77 -13.77 -12.62
N ASN A 307 -27.14 -12.63 -12.02
CA ASN A 307 -27.81 -11.52 -12.70
C ASN A 307 -26.93 -10.26 -12.79
N LEU A 308 -25.62 -10.42 -12.99
CA LEU A 308 -24.69 -9.28 -13.05
C LEU A 308 -24.71 -8.59 -14.41
N THR A 309 -24.81 -7.26 -14.37
CA THR A 309 -24.55 -6.41 -15.54
C THR A 309 -23.07 -6.02 -15.54
N TYR A 310 -22.35 -6.41 -16.59
CA TYR A 310 -20.91 -6.22 -16.66
C TYR A 310 -20.53 -4.82 -17.11
N TRP A 311 -19.60 -4.21 -16.37
CA TRP A 311 -19.04 -2.93 -16.76
C TRP A 311 -18.26 -3.04 -18.07
N ASN A 312 -18.66 -2.25 -19.07
CA ASN A 312 -18.09 -2.25 -20.42
C ASN A 312 -17.50 -0.88 -20.83
N GLY A 313 -17.36 0.06 -19.89
CA GLY A 313 -16.61 1.31 -20.05
C GLY A 313 -17.10 2.29 -21.12
N LYS A 314 -18.13 1.91 -21.90
CA LYS A 314 -18.82 2.75 -22.87
C LYS A 314 -20.32 2.63 -22.58
N SER A 315 -21.01 3.76 -22.48
CA SER A 315 -22.48 3.79 -22.56
C SER A 315 -22.87 3.37 -23.98
N THR A 316 -23.00 2.07 -24.19
CA THR A 316 -23.57 1.54 -25.42
C THR A 316 -24.74 0.66 -25.04
N ASN A 317 -25.91 0.96 -25.60
CA ASN A 317 -27.13 0.15 -25.55
C ASN A 317 -26.97 -1.24 -26.23
N LYS A 318 -25.76 -1.79 -26.27
CA LYS A 318 -25.52 -3.14 -26.76
C LYS A 318 -26.02 -4.11 -25.72
N LEU A 319 -26.84 -5.08 -26.15
CA LEU A 319 -27.27 -6.20 -25.32
C LEU A 319 -26.06 -6.79 -24.58
N PRO A 320 -26.20 -7.13 -23.29
CA PRO A 320 -25.11 -7.71 -22.52
C PRO A 320 -24.56 -8.93 -23.24
N SER A 321 -23.26 -8.90 -23.54
CA SER A 321 -22.56 -10.05 -24.11
C SER A 321 -22.84 -11.27 -23.24
N ARG A 322 -23.33 -12.36 -23.85
CA ARG A 322 -23.61 -13.62 -23.14
C ARG A 322 -22.40 -13.99 -22.28
N ARG A 323 -22.65 -14.16 -20.97
CA ARG A 323 -21.64 -14.54 -19.97
C ARG A 323 -20.96 -15.84 -20.41
N LYS A 324 -19.64 -15.82 -20.56
CA LYS A 324 -18.85 -16.97 -21.06
C LYS A 324 -18.28 -17.86 -19.95
N THR A 325 -18.33 -17.39 -18.71
CA THR A 325 -17.71 -17.99 -17.52
C THR A 325 -18.74 -18.29 -16.46
N LYS A 326 -18.52 -19.31 -15.62
CA LYS A 326 -19.42 -19.57 -14.49
C LYS A 326 -19.16 -18.53 -13.40
N PRO A 327 -20.19 -18.02 -12.69
CA PRO A 327 -19.98 -17.01 -11.66
C PRO A 327 -18.99 -17.46 -10.55
N ILE A 328 -18.95 -18.74 -10.21
CA ILE A 328 -17.97 -19.26 -9.22
C ILE A 328 -16.52 -19.10 -9.70
N ASP A 329 -16.24 -19.32 -10.98
CA ASP A 329 -14.92 -19.12 -11.58
C ASP A 329 -14.55 -17.63 -11.61
N GLU A 330 -15.53 -16.76 -11.78
CA GLU A 330 -15.33 -15.32 -11.77
C GLU A 330 -15.04 -14.74 -10.39
N LEU A 331 -15.73 -15.25 -9.35
CA LEU A 331 -15.37 -14.97 -7.97
C LEU A 331 -13.92 -15.43 -7.72
N PHE A 332 -13.59 -16.65 -8.12
CA PHE A 332 -12.23 -17.19 -7.97
C PHE A 332 -11.18 -16.31 -8.64
N MET A 333 -11.38 -15.91 -9.91
CA MET A 333 -10.51 -14.97 -10.62
C MET A 333 -10.34 -13.65 -9.86
N THR A 334 -11.42 -13.12 -9.30
CA THR A 334 -11.41 -11.86 -8.54
C THR A 334 -10.57 -11.98 -7.28
N LEU A 335 -10.76 -13.07 -6.51
CA LEU A 335 -9.98 -13.33 -5.29
C LEU A 335 -8.50 -13.58 -5.61
N VAL A 336 -8.19 -14.32 -6.69
CA VAL A 336 -6.81 -14.52 -7.15
C VAL A 336 -6.13 -13.19 -7.42
N ARG A 337 -6.82 -12.28 -8.10
CA ARG A 337 -6.29 -10.95 -8.39
C ARG A 337 -6.10 -10.11 -7.13
N LEU A 338 -7.08 -10.07 -6.21
CA LEU A 338 -6.96 -9.35 -4.94
C LEU A 338 -5.77 -9.88 -4.11
N ARG A 339 -5.68 -11.19 -3.99
CA ARG A 339 -4.69 -11.88 -3.16
C ARG A 339 -3.28 -11.76 -3.72
N ARG A 340 -3.11 -12.02 -5.02
CA ARG A 340 -1.79 -12.10 -5.67
C ARG A 340 -1.33 -10.79 -6.29
N GLY A 341 -2.23 -9.86 -6.57
CA GLY A 341 -1.90 -8.59 -7.22
C GLY A 341 -1.43 -8.75 -8.68
N TYR A 342 -1.76 -9.87 -9.33
CA TYR A 342 -1.32 -10.13 -10.71
C TYR A 342 -1.82 -9.09 -11.69
N SER A 343 -1.05 -8.82 -12.74
CA SER A 343 -1.46 -7.94 -13.84
C SER A 343 -2.58 -8.59 -14.66
N PHE A 344 -3.35 -7.79 -15.42
CA PHE A 344 -4.36 -8.35 -16.33
C PHE A 344 -3.73 -9.25 -17.39
N PHE A 345 -2.50 -8.97 -17.82
CA PHE A 345 -1.73 -9.82 -18.72
C PHE A 345 -1.45 -11.21 -18.11
N SER A 346 -0.94 -11.26 -16.88
CA SER A 346 -0.69 -12.53 -16.19
C SER A 346 -1.99 -13.32 -15.99
N MET A 347 -3.07 -12.63 -15.58
CA MET A 347 -4.39 -13.25 -15.46
C MET A 347 -4.88 -13.81 -16.81
N SER A 348 -4.64 -13.11 -17.93
CA SER A 348 -5.03 -13.60 -19.27
C SER A 348 -4.35 -14.90 -19.64
N PHE A 349 -3.10 -15.09 -19.22
CA PHE A 349 -2.37 -16.33 -19.43
C PHE A 349 -2.91 -17.48 -18.58
N PHE A 350 -3.21 -17.22 -17.30
CA PHE A 350 -3.73 -18.23 -16.38
C PHE A 350 -5.15 -18.70 -16.74
N PHE A 351 -6.02 -17.77 -17.12
CA PHE A 351 -7.44 -18.05 -17.33
C PHE A 351 -7.83 -18.22 -18.79
N LYS A 352 -6.91 -18.03 -19.74
CA LYS A 352 -7.15 -18.06 -21.20
C LYS A 352 -8.28 -17.12 -21.64
N LEU A 353 -8.41 -15.97 -20.96
CA LEU A 353 -9.38 -14.92 -21.28
C LEU A 353 -8.66 -13.63 -21.68
N SER A 354 -9.30 -12.80 -22.51
CA SER A 354 -8.73 -11.49 -22.84
C SER A 354 -8.62 -10.59 -21.61
N GLN A 355 -7.64 -9.69 -21.61
CA GLN A 355 -7.46 -8.71 -20.51
C GLN A 355 -8.70 -7.84 -20.29
N THR A 356 -9.43 -7.51 -21.36
CA THR A 356 -10.67 -6.73 -21.31
C THR A 356 -11.76 -7.48 -20.54
N VAL A 357 -11.93 -8.78 -20.81
CA VAL A 357 -12.91 -9.63 -20.10
C VAL A 357 -12.55 -9.72 -18.63
N ILE A 358 -11.28 -9.98 -18.30
CA ILE A 358 -10.83 -10.09 -16.90
C ILE A 358 -11.02 -8.77 -16.16
N ARG A 359 -10.74 -7.62 -16.80
CA ARG A 359 -10.97 -6.30 -16.21
C ARG A 359 -12.44 -6.06 -15.92
N SER A 360 -13.32 -6.40 -16.87
CA SER A 360 -14.76 -6.25 -16.73
C SER A 360 -15.30 -7.13 -15.59
N ILE A 361 -14.89 -8.40 -15.54
CA ILE A 361 -15.20 -9.33 -14.44
C ILE A 361 -14.72 -8.74 -13.11
N PHE A 362 -13.44 -8.41 -12.99
CA PHE A 362 -12.86 -7.91 -11.75
C PHE A 362 -13.60 -6.67 -11.23
N THR A 363 -13.84 -5.69 -12.09
CA THR A 363 -14.53 -4.44 -11.70
C THR A 363 -15.95 -4.72 -11.23
N THR A 364 -16.70 -5.54 -11.99
CA THR A 364 -18.09 -5.88 -11.68
C THR A 364 -18.19 -6.66 -10.36
N TRP A 365 -17.29 -7.62 -10.14
CA TRP A 365 -17.29 -8.42 -8.92
C TRP A 365 -16.85 -7.65 -7.69
N ILE A 366 -15.90 -6.71 -7.80
CA ILE A 366 -15.57 -5.83 -6.67
C ILE A 366 -16.78 -4.98 -6.28
N GLN A 367 -17.54 -4.46 -7.25
CA GLN A 367 -18.76 -3.70 -6.96
C GLN A 367 -19.84 -4.58 -6.33
N LEU A 368 -20.09 -5.78 -6.87
CA LEU A 368 -21.04 -6.74 -6.27
C LEU A 368 -20.67 -7.05 -4.82
N LEU A 369 -19.42 -7.44 -4.57
CA LEU A 369 -18.93 -7.75 -3.24
C LEU A 369 -19.05 -6.55 -2.31
N TYR A 370 -18.69 -5.35 -2.80
CA TYR A 370 -18.80 -4.12 -2.04
C TYR A 370 -20.25 -3.84 -1.63
N HIS A 371 -21.20 -3.86 -2.54
CA HIS A 371 -22.61 -3.62 -2.23
C HIS A 371 -23.15 -4.66 -1.25
N HIS A 372 -22.94 -5.95 -1.52
CA HIS A 372 -23.45 -7.03 -0.69
C HIS A 372 -22.86 -7.02 0.73
N PHE A 373 -21.59 -6.62 0.89
CA PHE A 373 -20.99 -6.45 2.22
C PHE A 373 -21.37 -5.12 2.87
N ASN A 374 -21.60 -4.06 2.10
CA ASN A 374 -21.97 -2.76 2.61
C ASN A 374 -23.39 -2.78 3.20
N ASP A 375 -24.29 -3.59 2.64
CA ASP A 375 -25.63 -3.83 3.19
C ASP A 375 -25.57 -4.46 4.59
N LEU A 376 -24.49 -5.16 4.91
CA LEU A 376 -24.25 -5.74 6.24
C LEU A 376 -23.58 -4.78 7.24
N ARG A 377 -23.19 -3.58 6.80
CA ARG A 377 -22.40 -2.65 7.64
C ARG A 377 -23.08 -2.35 8.99
N PRO A 378 -24.41 -2.15 9.09
CA PRO A 378 -25.08 -1.94 10.38
C PRO A 378 -24.94 -3.14 11.33
N GLN A 379 -25.00 -4.36 10.83
CA GLN A 379 -24.95 -5.58 11.65
C GLN A 379 -23.51 -5.97 12.03
N MET A 380 -22.50 -5.52 11.27
CA MET A 380 -21.09 -5.81 11.57
C MET A 380 -20.63 -5.17 12.89
N PHE A 381 -21.17 -3.99 13.25
CA PHE A 381 -20.76 -3.26 14.45
C PHE A 381 -21.63 -3.61 15.66
N ALA A 382 -21.44 -4.84 16.17
CA ALA A 382 -22.27 -5.38 17.26
C ALA A 382 -22.19 -4.58 18.57
N ASP A 383 -23.30 -4.60 19.31
CA ASP A 383 -23.43 -3.98 20.63
C ASP A 383 -22.68 -4.69 21.76
N ARG A 384 -22.42 -3.95 22.84
CA ARG A 384 -21.74 -4.47 24.05
C ARG A 384 -22.39 -5.73 24.58
N SER A 385 -23.72 -5.76 24.62
CA SER A 385 -24.51 -6.90 25.08
C SER A 385 -24.23 -8.15 24.25
N THR A 386 -24.12 -7.99 22.93
CA THR A 386 -23.79 -9.08 21.99
C THR A 386 -22.34 -9.52 22.09
N LEU A 387 -21.40 -8.59 22.32
CA LEU A 387 -19.97 -8.91 22.41
C LEU A 387 -19.58 -9.58 23.74
N ARG A 388 -20.22 -9.17 24.85
CA ARG A 388 -19.83 -9.55 26.22
C ARG A 388 -19.74 -11.07 26.46
N PRO A 389 -20.67 -11.91 25.99
CA PRO A 389 -20.59 -13.37 26.19
C PRO A 389 -19.38 -14.00 25.49
N PHE A 390 -18.87 -13.38 24.42
CA PHE A 390 -17.84 -13.94 23.54
C PHE A 390 -16.48 -13.21 23.68
N LEU A 391 -16.28 -12.45 24.76
CA LEU A 391 -15.04 -11.72 25.00
C LEU A 391 -13.85 -12.68 25.24
N PRO A 392 -12.78 -12.59 24.42
CA PRO A 392 -11.57 -13.38 24.64
C PRO A 392 -10.90 -13.02 25.97
N LYS A 393 -10.12 -13.96 26.53
CA LYS A 393 -9.44 -13.78 27.83
C LYS A 393 -8.60 -12.50 27.89
N SER A 394 -7.97 -12.10 26.79
CA SER A 394 -7.18 -10.85 26.69
C SER A 394 -7.99 -9.58 26.92
N PHE A 395 -9.30 -9.62 26.70
CA PHE A 395 -10.19 -8.48 26.80
C PHE A 395 -11.01 -8.43 28.09
N ARG A 396 -11.01 -9.51 28.91
CA ARG A 396 -11.85 -9.60 30.12
C ARG A 396 -11.57 -8.51 31.17
N SER A 397 -10.37 -7.93 31.18
CA SER A 397 -10.03 -6.83 32.09
C SER A 397 -10.55 -5.46 31.62
N PHE A 398 -11.08 -5.36 30.41
CA PHE A 398 -11.60 -4.11 29.85
C PHE A 398 -13.11 -4.10 29.98
N GLN A 399 -13.63 -3.17 30.77
CA GLN A 399 -15.07 -2.96 30.89
C GLN A 399 -15.60 -2.24 29.64
N ASN A 400 -16.75 -2.66 29.12
CA ASN A 400 -17.46 -1.98 28.02
C ASN A 400 -16.66 -1.81 26.71
N VAL A 401 -15.62 -2.61 26.46
CA VAL A 401 -14.83 -2.52 25.22
C VAL A 401 -15.66 -2.86 23.98
N ARG A 402 -15.66 -1.96 22.99
CA ARG A 402 -16.34 -2.16 21.70
C ARG A 402 -15.39 -2.66 20.62
N CYS A 403 -14.27 -1.98 20.46
CA CYS A 403 -13.32 -2.25 19.39
C CYS A 403 -11.96 -1.62 19.71
N SER A 404 -10.96 -2.00 18.94
CA SER A 404 -9.78 -1.16 18.80
C SER A 404 -9.75 -0.54 17.41
N VAL A 405 -9.26 0.70 17.33
CA VAL A 405 -9.25 1.50 16.11
C VAL A 405 -7.81 1.78 15.70
N ASP A 406 -7.53 1.63 14.41
CA ASP A 406 -6.24 1.94 13.80
C ASP A 406 -6.43 2.59 12.42
N CYS A 407 -5.57 3.55 12.07
CA CYS A 407 -5.51 4.11 10.73
C CYS A 407 -4.44 3.38 9.91
N THR A 408 -4.86 2.69 8.86
CA THR A 408 -3.98 1.91 8.00
C THR A 408 -3.66 2.67 6.71
N GLU A 409 -2.38 2.67 6.33
CA GLU A 409 -1.92 3.26 5.07
C GLU A 409 -1.63 2.20 3.99
N PHE A 410 -1.97 2.52 2.74
CA PHE A 410 -1.71 1.72 1.54
C PHE A 410 -0.91 2.56 0.53
N TYR A 411 0.16 2.01 -0.03
CA TYR A 411 0.96 2.74 -1.02
C TYR A 411 0.19 2.95 -2.31
N VAL A 412 0.33 4.13 -2.90
CA VAL A 412 -0.22 4.46 -4.23
C VAL A 412 0.91 4.94 -5.14
N GLN A 413 0.78 4.68 -6.43
CA GLN A 413 1.68 5.21 -7.44
C GLN A 413 1.67 6.74 -7.39
N MET A 414 2.87 7.34 -7.51
CA MET A 414 3.04 8.80 -7.50
C MET A 414 2.25 9.45 -8.64
N PRO A 415 1.33 10.39 -8.34
CA PRO A 415 0.67 11.22 -9.35
C PRO A 415 1.69 12.08 -10.11
N LYS A 416 1.38 12.35 -11.38
CA LYS A 416 2.12 13.35 -12.17
C LYS A 416 1.74 14.78 -11.79
N ASP A 417 0.49 14.98 -11.38
CA ASP A 417 -0.01 16.27 -10.91
C ASP A 417 0.55 16.59 -9.53
N PHE A 418 1.19 17.76 -9.38
CA PHE A 418 1.88 18.14 -8.16
C PHE A 418 0.94 18.40 -6.98
N ALA A 419 -0.28 18.89 -7.23
CA ALA A 419 -1.24 19.11 -6.16
C ALA A 419 -1.69 17.77 -5.54
N ARG A 420 -2.09 16.83 -6.39
CA ARG A 420 -2.42 15.45 -5.99
C ARG A 420 -1.23 14.72 -5.37
N GLN A 421 -0.02 15.00 -5.86
CA GLN A 421 1.21 14.46 -5.28
C GLN A 421 1.36 14.93 -3.82
N GLY A 422 1.19 16.23 -3.56
CA GLY A 422 1.21 16.78 -2.20
C GLY A 422 0.14 16.15 -1.31
N ASN A 423 -1.10 16.09 -1.80
CA ASN A 423 -2.22 15.54 -1.04
C ASN A 423 -2.03 14.07 -0.66
N LEU A 424 -1.50 13.26 -1.57
CA LEU A 424 -1.28 11.83 -1.31
C LEU A 424 -0.02 11.56 -0.49
N TYR A 425 0.87 12.53 -0.30
CA TYR A 425 2.12 12.31 0.41
C TYR A 425 1.89 12.16 1.92
N SER A 426 2.17 10.98 2.46
CA SER A 426 2.24 10.74 3.90
C SER A 426 3.64 11.05 4.40
N SER A 427 3.74 12.06 5.27
CA SER A 427 4.99 12.39 5.97
C SER A 427 5.48 11.24 6.84
N TYR A 428 4.55 10.44 7.39
CA TYR A 428 4.89 9.29 8.23
C TYR A 428 5.50 8.13 7.43
N LYS A 429 4.99 7.84 6.23
CA LYS A 429 5.52 6.78 5.37
C LYS A 429 6.61 7.24 4.41
N HIS A 430 6.84 8.55 4.30
CA HIS A 430 7.69 9.16 3.28
C HIS A 430 7.33 8.69 1.86
N HIS A 431 6.04 8.44 1.61
CA HIS A 431 5.53 7.90 0.36
C HIS A 431 4.11 8.40 0.10
N HIS A 432 3.68 8.34 -1.16
CA HIS A 432 2.29 8.56 -1.52
C HIS A 432 1.43 7.39 -1.03
N THR A 433 0.39 7.67 -0.27
CA THR A 433 -0.50 6.68 0.31
C THR A 433 -1.96 7.08 0.22
N PHE A 434 -2.82 6.07 0.28
CA PHE A 434 -4.18 6.22 0.77
C PHE A 434 -4.24 5.76 2.23
N LYS A 435 -5.17 6.30 3.01
CA LYS A 435 -5.39 5.96 4.42
C LYS A 435 -6.84 5.59 4.68
N CYS A 436 -7.11 4.67 5.58
CA CYS A 436 -8.45 4.48 6.12
C CYS A 436 -8.43 4.12 7.60
N CYS A 437 -9.54 4.42 8.28
CA CYS A 437 -9.81 3.99 9.63
C CYS A 437 -10.41 2.58 9.62
N ILE A 438 -9.83 1.67 10.39
CA ILE A 438 -10.30 0.29 10.58
C ILE A 438 -10.59 0.10 12.06
N ALA A 439 -11.77 -0.43 12.39
CA ALA A 439 -12.09 -0.88 13.74
C ALA A 439 -12.22 -2.41 13.78
N VAL A 440 -11.62 -3.01 14.79
CA VAL A 440 -11.60 -4.46 15.00
C VAL A 440 -12.21 -4.76 16.37
N ALA A 441 -13.23 -5.61 16.39
CA ALA A 441 -13.88 -6.07 17.61
C ALA A 441 -12.94 -6.96 18.45
N PRO A 442 -13.22 -7.15 19.76
CA PRO A 442 -12.43 -8.01 20.64
C PRO A 442 -12.20 -9.43 20.13
N ASN A 443 -13.17 -9.99 19.39
CA ASN A 443 -13.07 -11.32 18.79
C ASN A 443 -12.11 -11.39 17.58
N GLY A 444 -11.53 -10.25 17.18
CA GLY A 444 -10.59 -10.12 16.07
C GLY A 444 -11.24 -9.90 14.69
N SER A 445 -12.55 -9.67 14.63
CA SER A 445 -13.25 -9.37 13.37
C SER A 445 -13.19 -7.88 13.04
N GLY A 446 -12.98 -7.52 11.78
CA GLY A 446 -13.12 -6.13 11.33
C GLY A 446 -14.59 -5.75 11.27
N VAL A 447 -14.97 -4.73 12.03
CA VAL A 447 -16.38 -4.31 12.19
C VAL A 447 -16.67 -2.97 11.54
N PHE A 448 -15.63 -2.20 11.22
CA PHE A 448 -15.74 -0.92 10.53
C PHE A 448 -14.53 -0.69 9.64
N VAL A 449 -14.78 -0.17 8.43
CA VAL A 449 -13.73 0.26 7.49
C VAL A 449 -14.24 1.51 6.77
N SER A 450 -13.52 2.61 6.89
CA SER A 450 -13.87 3.85 6.20
C SER A 450 -13.55 3.80 4.71
N HIS A 451 -14.07 4.78 3.96
CA HIS A 451 -13.49 5.12 2.66
C HIS A 451 -12.02 5.51 2.79
N LEU A 452 -11.28 5.42 1.68
CA LEU A 452 -9.90 5.88 1.62
C LEU A 452 -9.84 7.41 1.58
N PHE A 453 -8.91 7.96 2.34
CA PHE A 453 -8.51 9.36 2.34
C PHE A 453 -7.10 9.50 1.75
N GLU A 454 -6.74 10.70 1.31
CA GLU A 454 -5.40 10.99 0.79
C GLU A 454 -4.34 10.98 1.91
N GLY A 455 -3.10 10.57 1.60
CA GLY A 455 -2.06 10.30 2.59
C GLY A 455 -1.62 11.47 3.50
N SER A 456 -1.85 12.71 3.10
CA SER A 456 -1.48 13.89 3.90
C SER A 456 -2.42 14.14 5.09
N ILE A 457 -3.63 13.58 5.09
CA ILE A 457 -4.58 13.76 6.19
C ILE A 457 -4.05 13.11 7.48
N SER A 458 -4.37 13.72 8.63
CA SER A 458 -4.03 13.15 9.93
C SER A 458 -5.06 12.10 10.37
N ASP A 459 -4.62 11.15 11.17
CA ASP A 459 -5.46 10.07 11.68
C ASP A 459 -6.65 10.60 12.52
N ARG A 460 -6.41 11.68 13.28
CA ARG A 460 -7.44 12.41 14.03
C ARG A 460 -8.51 13.01 13.12
N GLU A 461 -8.12 13.60 11.99
CA GLU A 461 -9.08 14.16 11.03
C GLU A 461 -9.84 13.08 10.26
N ILE A 462 -9.21 11.94 9.97
CA ILE A 462 -9.93 10.75 9.46
C ILE A 462 -10.99 10.32 10.47
N PHE A 463 -10.63 10.17 11.73
CA PHE A 463 -11.54 9.69 12.78
C PHE A 463 -12.80 10.55 12.91
N LYS A 464 -12.68 11.88 12.77
CA LYS A 464 -13.83 12.79 12.78
C LYS A 464 -14.73 12.65 11.56
N LYS A 465 -14.16 12.38 10.39
CA LYS A 465 -14.87 12.47 9.09
C LYS A 465 -15.33 11.12 8.55
N CYS A 466 -14.80 10.01 9.09
CA CYS A 466 -15.02 8.70 8.52
C CYS A 466 -16.39 8.08 8.85
N GLY A 467 -17.14 8.67 9.78
CA GLY A 467 -18.46 8.17 10.22
C GLY A 467 -18.40 7.09 11.30
N ILE A 468 -17.23 6.82 11.90
CA ILE A 468 -17.14 5.82 13.00
C ILE A 468 -17.85 6.28 14.27
N LEU A 469 -17.94 7.59 14.50
CA LEU A 469 -18.56 8.16 15.70
C LEU A 469 -20.04 7.78 15.82
N ASP A 470 -20.74 7.62 14.70
CA ASP A 470 -22.16 7.26 14.64
C ASP A 470 -22.44 5.84 15.17
N TYR A 471 -21.39 5.01 15.33
CA TYR A 471 -21.49 3.65 15.85
C TYR A 471 -21.19 3.54 17.35
N LEU A 472 -20.71 4.63 17.97
CA LEU A 472 -20.28 4.62 19.37
C LEU A 472 -21.38 5.19 20.27
N ASN A 473 -21.62 4.51 21.39
CA ASN A 473 -22.65 4.88 22.36
C ASN A 473 -22.05 5.35 23.68
N PRO A 474 -22.75 6.18 24.45
CA PRO A 474 -22.33 6.55 25.80
C PRO A 474 -21.94 5.35 26.68
N GLY A 475 -20.78 5.49 27.33
CA GLY A 475 -20.13 4.50 28.18
C GLY A 475 -19.40 3.39 27.42
N ASP A 476 -19.36 3.41 26.09
CA ASP A 476 -18.51 2.52 25.31
C ASP A 476 -17.03 2.82 25.60
N MET A 477 -16.16 1.82 25.42
CA MET A 477 -14.72 1.99 25.47
C MET A 477 -14.09 1.56 24.15
N ILE A 478 -13.22 2.40 23.58
CA ILE A 478 -12.37 2.02 22.45
C ILE A 478 -10.89 1.97 22.84
N LEU A 479 -10.14 1.08 22.19
CA LEU A 479 -8.68 1.01 22.32
C LEU A 479 -8.04 1.67 21.10
N VAL A 480 -7.09 2.58 21.30
CA VAL A 480 -6.44 3.27 20.18
C VAL A 480 -4.93 3.33 20.33
N ASP A 481 -4.28 3.79 19.26
CA ASP A 481 -2.84 3.95 19.24
C ASP A 481 -2.35 5.10 20.12
N ARG A 482 -1.09 5.02 20.62
CA ARG A 482 -0.56 6.08 21.50
C ARG A 482 -0.52 7.45 20.80
N GLY A 483 -0.34 7.48 19.48
CA GLY A 483 -0.39 8.72 18.68
C GLY A 483 -1.80 9.20 18.31
N PHE A 484 -2.83 8.42 18.65
CA PHE A 484 -4.20 8.62 18.18
C PHE A 484 -4.97 9.54 19.15
N THR A 485 -4.61 10.83 19.12
CA THR A 485 -5.15 11.86 20.02
C THR A 485 -6.60 12.19 19.67
N VAL A 486 -7.56 11.46 20.25
CA VAL A 486 -9.02 11.65 20.03
C VAL A 486 -9.84 11.71 21.33
N LYS A 487 -9.17 11.84 22.48
CA LYS A 487 -9.81 11.79 23.80
C LYS A 487 -10.89 12.86 23.99
N ASP A 488 -10.61 14.08 23.58
CA ASP A 488 -11.54 15.20 23.64
C ASP A 488 -12.80 14.96 22.79
N ILE A 489 -12.63 14.43 21.57
CA ILE A 489 -13.76 14.09 20.67
C ILE A 489 -14.66 13.02 21.31
N LEU A 490 -14.05 12.02 21.94
CA LEU A 490 -14.79 10.92 22.56
C LEU A 490 -15.43 11.30 23.90
N GLN A 491 -14.83 12.25 24.62
CA GLN A 491 -15.38 12.76 25.87
C GLN A 491 -16.72 13.46 25.66
N GLU A 492 -16.90 14.16 24.54
CA GLU A 492 -18.18 14.77 24.14
C GLU A 492 -19.29 13.73 23.90
N LEU A 493 -18.93 12.51 23.47
CA LEU A 493 -19.84 11.39 23.25
C LEU A 493 -20.02 10.51 24.50
N HIS A 494 -19.38 10.88 25.62
CA HIS A 494 -19.28 10.04 26.83
C HIS A 494 -18.68 8.66 26.54
N VAL A 495 -17.75 8.57 25.60
CA VAL A 495 -17.03 7.34 25.23
C VAL A 495 -15.64 7.36 25.85
N ASP A 496 -15.27 6.27 26.50
CA ASP A 496 -13.95 6.09 27.09
C ASP A 496 -12.92 5.69 26.03
N VAL A 497 -11.70 6.18 26.21
CA VAL A 497 -10.57 5.81 25.35
C VAL A 497 -9.41 5.30 26.19
N ASN A 498 -8.92 4.14 25.79
CA ASN A 498 -7.79 3.49 26.43
C ASN A 498 -6.56 3.56 25.52
N MET A 499 -5.61 4.42 25.91
CA MET A 499 -4.35 4.66 25.22
C MET A 499 -3.17 4.23 26.10
N PRO A 500 -2.06 3.74 25.53
CA PRO A 500 -0.82 3.55 26.28
C PRO A 500 -0.39 4.84 26.98
N ALA A 501 0.11 4.73 28.21
CA ALA A 501 0.49 5.87 29.02
C ALA A 501 1.64 6.68 28.39
N PHE A 502 1.62 8.00 28.61
CA PHE A 502 2.70 8.88 28.19
C PHE A 502 3.70 9.13 29.32
N LEU A 503 4.99 9.19 28.98
CA LEU A 503 6.03 9.56 29.94
C LEU A 503 5.87 11.02 30.40
N ASN A 504 5.38 11.93 29.54
CA ASN A 504 5.15 13.35 29.87
C ASN A 504 6.35 14.03 30.55
N GLY A 505 7.56 13.72 30.10
CA GLY A 505 8.81 14.24 30.67
C GLY A 505 9.35 13.46 31.87
N ARG A 506 8.67 12.40 32.34
CA ARG A 506 9.18 11.48 33.37
C ARG A 506 10.17 10.48 32.77
N GLU A 507 11.11 10.00 33.59
CA GLU A 507 12.10 9.00 33.19
C GLU A 507 11.51 7.60 32.98
N SER A 508 10.44 7.26 33.69
CA SER A 508 9.77 5.95 33.60
C SER A 508 8.26 6.04 33.86
N LEU A 509 7.53 5.01 33.41
CA LEU A 509 6.11 4.82 33.74
C LEU A 509 5.98 4.27 35.16
N THR A 510 4.86 4.55 35.82
CA THR A 510 4.56 3.89 37.10
C THR A 510 4.30 2.39 36.89
N PRO A 511 4.47 1.54 37.92
CA PRO A 511 4.14 0.11 37.81
C PRO A 511 2.70 -0.15 37.35
N GLN A 512 1.75 0.69 37.76
CA GLN A 512 0.36 0.63 37.33
C GLN A 512 0.19 0.97 35.85
N GLU A 513 0.84 2.04 35.38
CA GLU A 513 0.84 2.44 33.96
C GLU A 513 1.50 1.39 33.07
N GLU A 514 2.60 0.79 33.55
CA GLU A 514 3.28 -0.28 32.84
C GLU A 514 2.40 -1.53 32.73
N LEU A 515 1.69 -1.90 33.80
CA LEU A 515 0.75 -3.02 33.80
C LEU A 515 -0.42 -2.78 32.84
N LEU A 516 -1.01 -1.58 32.86
CA LEU A 516 -2.08 -1.20 31.93
C LEU A 516 -1.58 -1.20 30.48
N THR A 517 -0.38 -0.67 30.23
CA THR A 517 0.25 -0.68 28.91
C THR A 517 0.49 -2.09 28.40
N LYS A 518 0.97 -3.01 29.26
CA LYS A 518 1.13 -4.44 28.92
C LYS A 518 -0.21 -5.11 28.59
N ARG A 519 -1.28 -4.80 29.33
CA ARG A 519 -2.63 -5.30 29.03
C ARG A 519 -3.16 -4.75 27.70
N LEU A 520 -2.99 -3.45 27.47
CA LEU A 520 -3.38 -2.80 26.20
C LEU A 520 -2.63 -3.39 25.02
N ALA A 521 -1.32 -3.59 25.12
CA ALA A 521 -0.53 -4.21 24.06
C ALA A 521 -1.05 -5.63 23.73
N LYS A 522 -1.39 -6.44 24.74
CA LYS A 522 -1.97 -7.77 24.55
C LYS A 522 -3.36 -7.75 23.89
N ALA A 523 -4.18 -6.74 24.18
CA ALA A 523 -5.49 -6.58 23.54
C ALA A 523 -5.34 -6.09 22.09
N ARG A 524 -4.44 -5.13 21.86
CA ARG A 524 -4.23 -4.49 20.56
C ARG A 524 -3.52 -5.35 19.53
N ILE A 525 -2.80 -6.39 19.94
CA ILE A 525 -2.16 -7.35 19.03
C ILE A 525 -3.15 -7.93 18.00
N HIS A 526 -4.43 -8.04 18.33
CA HIS A 526 -5.45 -8.58 17.43
C HIS A 526 -5.74 -7.66 16.25
N VAL A 527 -5.65 -6.34 16.43
CA VAL A 527 -5.80 -5.35 15.36
C VAL A 527 -4.59 -5.39 14.44
N GLU A 528 -3.40 -5.47 15.00
CA GLU A 528 -2.17 -5.63 14.22
C GLU A 528 -2.19 -6.91 13.39
N ARG A 529 -2.69 -8.02 13.96
CA ARG A 529 -2.88 -9.29 13.24
C ARG A 529 -3.92 -9.18 12.14
N TYR A 530 -5.04 -8.50 12.39
CA TYR A 530 -6.08 -8.23 11.39
C TYR A 530 -5.51 -7.41 10.22
N ASN A 531 -4.86 -6.29 10.51
CA ASN A 531 -4.19 -5.45 9.52
C ASN A 531 -3.07 -6.22 8.79
N GLY A 532 -2.39 -7.16 9.48
CA GLY A 532 -1.46 -8.11 8.87
C GLY A 532 -2.11 -9.02 7.84
N ARG A 533 -3.31 -9.54 8.11
CA ARG A 533 -4.09 -10.35 7.15
C ARG A 533 -4.55 -9.53 5.95
N VAL A 534 -5.02 -8.29 6.17
CA VAL A 534 -5.35 -7.33 5.09
C VAL A 534 -4.12 -7.11 4.19
N LYS A 535 -2.93 -6.90 4.78
CA LYS A 535 -1.66 -6.72 4.06
C LYS A 535 -1.15 -7.98 3.32
N ASN A 536 -1.80 -9.12 3.49
CA ASN A 536 -1.50 -10.30 2.67
C ASN A 536 -2.19 -10.27 1.29
N PHE A 537 -3.15 -9.36 1.07
CA PHE A 537 -3.74 -9.13 -0.24
C PHE A 537 -2.89 -8.15 -1.04
N LYS A 538 -2.09 -8.71 -1.95
CA LYS A 538 -0.99 -8.00 -2.61
C LYS A 538 -1.44 -6.92 -3.57
N LEU A 539 -2.70 -6.94 -4.03
CA LEU A 539 -3.22 -5.86 -4.87
C LEU A 539 -3.25 -4.52 -4.12
N ILE A 540 -3.66 -4.52 -2.85
CA ILE A 540 -3.77 -3.30 -2.03
C ILE A 540 -2.53 -3.07 -1.14
N SER A 541 -1.82 -4.14 -0.77
CA SER A 541 -0.61 -4.01 0.07
C SER A 541 0.63 -3.61 -0.72
N GLY A 542 0.64 -3.89 -2.03
CA GLY A 542 1.63 -3.37 -2.96
C GLY A 542 1.39 -1.88 -3.25
N THR A 543 2.06 -1.36 -4.27
CA THR A 543 1.77 -0.01 -4.76
C THR A 543 0.52 -0.05 -5.63
N ILE A 544 -0.59 0.49 -5.14
CA ILE A 544 -1.85 0.61 -5.88
C ILE A 544 -1.60 1.48 -7.12
N PRO A 545 -1.83 0.96 -8.34
CA PRO A 545 -1.75 1.76 -9.55
C PRO A 545 -2.81 2.86 -9.54
N LEU A 546 -2.49 4.04 -10.07
CA LEU A 546 -3.46 5.15 -10.14
C LEU A 546 -4.69 4.81 -10.98
N SER A 547 -4.57 3.89 -11.94
CA SER A 547 -5.70 3.37 -12.72
C SER A 547 -6.71 2.56 -11.91
N LEU A 548 -6.34 2.09 -10.71
CA LEU A 548 -7.24 1.42 -9.76
C LEU A 548 -7.75 2.36 -8.66
N ALA A 549 -7.29 3.62 -8.60
CA ALA A 549 -7.71 4.57 -7.57
C ALA A 549 -9.25 4.72 -7.44
N PRO A 550 -10.04 4.78 -8.54
CA PRO A 550 -11.50 4.88 -8.44
C PRO A 550 -12.18 3.67 -7.78
N LEU A 551 -11.49 2.51 -7.75
CA LEU A 551 -11.99 1.26 -7.15
C LEU A 551 -11.29 0.93 -5.82
N ALA A 552 -10.36 1.78 -5.38
CA ALA A 552 -9.47 1.45 -4.27
C ALA A 552 -10.22 1.34 -2.94
N SER A 553 -11.14 2.26 -2.65
CA SER A 553 -11.98 2.22 -1.44
C SER A 553 -12.81 0.94 -1.36
N GLN A 554 -13.49 0.57 -2.45
CA GLN A 554 -14.28 -0.66 -2.53
C GLN A 554 -13.39 -1.89 -2.39
N SER A 555 -12.22 -1.90 -3.04
CA SER A 555 -11.28 -3.02 -2.97
C SER A 555 -10.74 -3.24 -1.56
N VAL A 556 -10.38 -2.17 -0.84
CA VAL A 556 -9.92 -2.25 0.55
C VAL A 556 -11.04 -2.75 1.46
N PHE A 557 -12.25 -2.18 1.34
CA PHE A 557 -13.42 -2.62 2.10
C PHE A 557 -13.71 -4.11 1.88
N VAL A 558 -13.77 -4.55 0.62
CA VAL A 558 -13.97 -5.96 0.24
C VAL A 558 -12.89 -6.85 0.85
N VAL A 559 -11.61 -6.46 0.78
CA VAL A 559 -10.53 -7.25 1.39
C VAL A 559 -10.69 -7.38 2.90
N CYS A 560 -11.06 -6.32 3.60
CA CYS A 560 -11.33 -6.38 5.03
C CYS A 560 -12.48 -7.35 5.35
N CYS A 561 -13.58 -7.30 4.60
CA CYS A 561 -14.67 -8.26 4.74
C CYS A 561 -14.21 -9.70 4.45
N LEU A 562 -13.39 -9.93 3.43
CA LEU A 562 -12.81 -11.26 3.13
C LEU A 562 -11.95 -11.80 4.27
N VAL A 563 -11.26 -10.94 5.02
CA VAL A 563 -10.50 -11.37 6.22
C VAL A 563 -11.43 -11.91 7.31
N ASN A 564 -12.68 -11.45 7.40
CA ASN A 564 -13.67 -11.98 8.34
C ASN A 564 -14.17 -13.38 7.97
N PHE A 565 -14.03 -13.81 6.71
CA PHE A 565 -14.33 -15.19 6.28
C PHE A 565 -13.19 -16.18 6.59
N GLN A 566 -12.05 -15.70 7.08
CA GLN A 566 -10.94 -16.55 7.51
C GLN A 566 -11.12 -17.00 8.97
N ASP A 567 -10.35 -17.99 9.40
CA ASP A 567 -10.33 -18.46 10.78
C ASP A 567 -10.22 -17.33 11.80
N GLN A 568 -11.00 -17.40 12.88
CA GLN A 568 -11.03 -16.37 13.91
C GLN A 568 -9.65 -16.04 14.49
N LEU A 569 -9.36 -14.75 14.64
CA LEU A 569 -8.06 -14.24 15.11
C LEU A 569 -7.85 -14.34 16.61
N ALA A 570 -8.90 -14.07 17.39
CA ALA A 570 -8.88 -14.16 18.83
C ALA A 570 -9.82 -15.30 19.28
N LYS A 571 -9.24 -16.32 19.92
CA LYS A 571 -9.95 -17.44 20.52
C LYS A 571 -10.14 -17.25 22.01
#